data_AF-A0A832RLW5-F1
#
_entry.id   AF-A0A832RLW5-F1
#
_cell.length_a   1.000
_cell.length_b   1.000
_cell.length_c   1.000
_cell.angle_alpha   90.00
_cell.angle_beta   90.00
_cell.angle_gamma   90.00
#
_symmetry.space_group_name_H-M   'P 1'
#
loop_
_entity.id
_entity.type
_entity.pdbx_description
1 polymer ?
#
loop_
_entity_poly.entity_id
_entity_poly.type
_entity_poly.pdbx_seq_one_letter_code
_entity_poly.pdbx_strand_id
1 'polypeptide(L)' 'MANHCKTCGKQFEEMNEEFCSKRCKREYLKTLEKKLDDVFKNDPGHTKRLSKS' A
#
# COMPACT_ATOMS: atom_id res chain seq x y z
N MET A 1 -9.44 -8.91 -21.22
CA MET A 1 -8.23 -8.99 -20.36
C MET A 1 -8.72 -9.17 -18.93
N ALA A 2 -8.36 -10.26 -18.26
CA ALA A 2 -8.75 -10.47 -16.87
C ALA A 2 -7.72 -9.83 -15.93
N ASN A 3 -8.16 -8.97 -15.02
CA ASN A 3 -7.33 -8.33 -14.00
C ASN A 3 -7.31 -9.18 -12.73
N HIS A 4 -6.21 -9.12 -11.97
CA HIS A 4 -6.08 -9.83 -10.69
C HIS A 4 -6.10 -8.84 -9.53
N CYS A 5 -6.93 -9.10 -8.52
CA CYS A 5 -7.09 -8.21 -7.39
C CYS A 5 -5.81 -8.16 -6.55
N LYS A 6 -5.24 -6.97 -6.33
CA LYS A 6 -4.02 -6.80 -5.53
C LYS A 6 -4.15 -7.23 -4.06
N THR A 7 -5.39 -7.36 -3.55
CA THR A 7 -5.65 -7.74 -2.16
C THR A 7 -5.90 -9.24 -2.00
N CYS A 8 -6.68 -9.86 -2.88
CA CYS A 8 -7.11 -11.26 -2.72
C CYS A 8 -6.68 -12.19 -3.86
N GLY A 9 -6.02 -11.69 -4.90
CA GLY A 9 -5.57 -12.46 -6.06
C GLY A 9 -6.67 -12.95 -6.99
N LYS A 10 -7.95 -12.68 -6.69
CA LYS A 10 -9.09 -13.11 -7.51
C LYS A 10 -9.07 -12.42 -8.88
N GLN A 11 -9.35 -13.18 -9.94
CA GLN A 11 -9.61 -12.62 -11.27
C GLN A 11 -10.95 -11.87 -11.33
N PHE A 12 -10.96 -10.75 -12.03
CA PHE A 12 -12.14 -9.93 -12.30
C PHE A 12 -11.99 -9.19 -13.64
N GLU A 13 -13.10 -8.76 -14.23
CA GLU A 13 -13.15 -8.27 -15.62
C GLU A 13 -13.16 -6.74 -15.75
N GLU A 14 -13.06 -6.00 -14.66
CA GLU A 14 -13.05 -4.53 -14.73
C GLU A 14 -11.72 -4.01 -15.25
N MET A 15 -11.77 -3.49 -16.48
CA MET A 15 -10.59 -3.12 -17.29
C MET A 15 -9.76 -1.98 -16.69
N ASN A 16 -10.34 -1.16 -15.81
CA ASN A 16 -9.70 0.00 -15.17
C ASN A 16 -9.64 -0.05 -13.64
N GLU A 17 -10.05 -1.16 -13.03
CA GLU A 17 -9.93 -1.34 -11.58
C GLU A 17 -8.77 -2.29 -11.25
N GLU A 18 -8.14 -2.04 -10.10
CA GLU A 18 -7.05 -2.88 -9.56
C GLU A 18 -7.58 -3.85 -8.47
N PHE A 19 -8.85 -3.71 -8.10
CA PHE A 19 -9.48 -4.43 -7.01
C PHE A 19 -10.83 -4.96 -7.45
N CYS A 20 -11.13 -6.22 -7.11
CA CYS A 20 -12.42 -6.83 -7.45
C CYS A 20 -13.60 -6.31 -6.60
N SER A 21 -13.33 -5.44 -5.62
CA SER A 21 -14.36 -4.84 -4.75
C SER A 21 -13.81 -3.65 -3.96
N LYS A 22 -14.71 -2.74 -3.58
CA LYS A 22 -14.40 -1.62 -2.65
C LYS A 22 -13.82 -2.10 -1.31
N ARG A 23 -14.19 -3.30 -0.86
CA ARG A 23 -13.63 -3.91 0.37
C ARG A 23 -12.14 -4.22 0.19
N CYS A 24 -11.76 -4.85 -0.93
CA CYS A 24 -10.36 -5.16 -1.23
C CYS A 24 -9.51 -3.89 -1.32
N LYS A 25 -10.02 -2.84 -1.96
CA LYS A 25 -9.36 -1.53 -2.03
C LYS A 25 -9.08 -0.95 -0.65
N ARG A 26 -10.07 -0.95 0.25
CA ARG A 26 -9.91 -0.41 1.62
C ARG A 26 -8.89 -1.18 2.46
N GLU A 27 -8.90 -2.51 2.39
CA GLU A 27 -7.95 -3.33 3.14
C GLU A 27 -6.51 -3.15 2.64
N TYR A 28 -6.34 -2.96 1.33
CA TYR A 28 -5.04 -2.62 0.75
C TYR A 28 -4.53 -1.26 1.25
N LEU A 29 -5.39 -0.23 1.24
CA LEU A 29 -5.03 1.10 1.76
C LEU A 29 -4.64 1.05 3.25
N LYS A 30 -5.43 0.38 4.10
CA LYS A 30 -5.07 0.20 5.52
C LYS A 30 -3.72 -0.47 5.72
N THR A 31 -3.40 -1.45 4.87
CA THR A 31 -2.10 -2.15 4.93
C THR A 31 -0.96 -1.21 4.56
N LEU A 32 -1.15 -0.33 3.57
CA LEU A 32 -0.18 0.71 3.22
C LEU A 32 -0.02 1.74 4.34
N GLU A 33 -1.12 2.22 4.93
CA GLU A 33 -1.10 3.14 6.06
C GLU A 33 -0.31 2.54 7.23
N LYS A 34 -0.56 1.27 7.55
CA LYS A 34 0.18 0.57 8.62
C LYS A 34 1.67 0.45 8.29
N LYS A 35 2.04 0.15 7.04
CA LYS A 35 3.45 0.08 6.63
C LYS A 35 4.13 1.44 6.73
N LEU A 36 3.43 2.52 6.35
CA LEU A 36 3.95 3.88 6.49
C LEU A 36 4.16 4.24 7.96
N ASP A 37 3.15 4.00 8.81
CA ASP A 37 3.24 4.23 10.26
C ASP A 37 4.39 3.44 10.89
N ASP A 38 4.59 2.18 10.48
CA ASP A 38 5.69 1.34 10.95
C ASP A 38 7.06 1.91 10.53
N VAL A 39 7.19 2.39 9.29
CA VAL A 39 8.41 3.08 8.82
C VAL A 39 8.68 4.36 9.60
N PHE A 40 7.65 5.18 9.87
CA PHE A 40 7.81 6.40 10.65
C PHE A 40 8.17 6.13 12.12
N LYS A 41 7.67 5.04 12.71
CA LYS A 41 7.97 4.65 14.10
C LYS A 41 9.32 3.97 14.25
N ASN A 42 9.75 3.19 13.25
CA ASN A 42 10.97 2.40 13.29
C ASN A 42 12.21 3.11 12.71
N ASP A 43 12.08 4.31 12.14
CA ASP A 43 13.22 5.14 11.71
C ASP A 43 13.37 6.41 12.57
N PRO A 44 14.01 6.34 13.75
CA PRO A 44 14.35 7.53 14.56
C PRO A 44 15.49 8.38 13.94
N GLY A 45 15.90 8.11 12.70
CA GLY A 45 17.19 8.51 12.14
C GLY A 45 17.15 9.45 10.93
N HIS A 46 15.98 9.89 10.46
CA HIS A 46 15.94 10.54 9.14
C HIS A 46 16.59 11.95 9.07
N THR A 47 16.83 12.63 10.19
CA THR A 47 17.40 14.01 10.20
C THR A 47 18.87 14.10 10.62
N LYS A 48 19.49 13.04 11.16
CA LYS A 48 20.87 13.15 11.70
C LYS A 48 21.99 13.18 10.67
N ARG A 49 21.71 12.93 9.38
CA ARG A 49 22.74 12.95 8.30
C ARG A 49 22.70 14.18 7.40
N LEU A 50 21.80 15.14 7.61
CA LEU A 50 21.74 16.38 6.83
C LEU A 50 22.38 17.60 7.52
N SER A 51 22.96 17.44 8.71
CA SER A 51 23.58 18.54 9.49
C SER A 51 25.10 18.41 9.65
N LYS A 52 25.80 17.78 8.70
CA LYS A 52 27.25 17.89 8.59
C LYS A 52 27.66 18.32 7.19
N SER A 53 27.68 19.63 6.98
CA SER A 53 28.60 20.33 6.08
C SER A 53 28.75 21.75 6.60
#